data_AF-A0A8E2EPD4-F1
#
_entry.id   AF-A0A8E2EPD4-F1
#
_cell.length_a   1.000
_cell.length_b   1.000
_cell.length_c   1.000
_cell.angle_alpha   90.00
_cell.angle_beta   90.00
_cell.angle_gamma   90.00
#
_symmetry.space_group_name_H-M   'P 1'
#
loop_
_entity.id
_entity.type
_entity.pdbx_description
1 polymer ?
#
loop_
_entity_poly.entity_id
_entity_poly.type
_entity_poly.pdbx_seq_one_letter_code
_entity_poly.pdbx_strand_id
1 'polypeptide(L)'
;AAAAAASSNSLAPPSTLSATPSSAATSRLSLLSTQKDGTTVAVASSGREVKLRGIVAFYPSTDYTQTRAQRRQTCARADQQLPAIFTQLFDESYLQPPSLDMANPFLSPGVAPSHMLAALPDDVVIVACEWDMLLAEAERLRDRLAAEMGKRVVWRCVPGVPHGWDKAPNPLRETPGVREHYLMACGELRRMLA
;
A
#
# COMPACT_ATOMS: atom_id res chain seq x y z
N ALA A 1 -41.86 -41.57 -23.22
CA ALA A 1 -42.11 -40.23 -22.68
C ALA A 1 -41.50 -40.15 -21.29
N ALA A 2 -40.36 -39.48 -21.17
CA ALA A 2 -39.70 -39.21 -19.89
C ALA A 2 -39.36 -37.72 -19.88
N ALA A 3 -39.98 -36.99 -18.94
CA ALA A 3 -39.85 -35.54 -18.82
C ALA A 3 -38.55 -35.18 -18.09
N ALA A 4 -37.79 -34.26 -18.67
CA ALA A 4 -36.64 -33.63 -18.03
C ALA A 4 -37.14 -32.52 -17.10
N ALA A 5 -36.82 -32.60 -15.80
CA ALA A 5 -37.05 -31.52 -14.85
C ALA A 5 -35.81 -30.62 -14.80
N ALA A 6 -35.93 -29.40 -15.29
CA ALA A 6 -34.92 -28.35 -15.16
C ALA A 6 -34.93 -27.81 -13.73
N SER A 7 -33.78 -27.84 -13.05
CA SER A 7 -33.61 -27.24 -11.73
C SER A 7 -33.08 -25.81 -11.89
N SER A 8 -33.91 -24.83 -11.54
CA SER A 8 -33.63 -23.40 -11.63
C SER A 8 -32.86 -22.92 -10.39
N ASN A 9 -31.56 -22.66 -10.53
CA ASN A 9 -30.78 -21.89 -9.56
C ASN A 9 -31.02 -20.39 -9.82
N SER A 10 -31.80 -19.71 -8.96
CA SER A 10 -31.81 -18.25 -8.93
C SER A 10 -30.84 -17.75 -7.86
N LEU A 11 -29.86 -16.93 -8.27
CA LEU A 11 -29.11 -16.09 -7.34
C LEU A 11 -29.99 -14.89 -6.98
N ALA A 12 -30.15 -14.61 -5.68
CA ALA A 12 -30.77 -13.38 -5.23
C ALA A 12 -29.90 -12.16 -5.60
N PRO A 13 -30.50 -11.03 -6.01
CA PRO A 13 -29.75 -9.83 -6.35
C PRO A 13 -29.15 -9.17 -5.08
N PRO A 14 -28.01 -8.48 -5.20
CA PRO A 14 -27.39 -7.79 -4.07
C PRO A 14 -28.23 -6.60 -3.63
N SER A 15 -28.51 -6.53 -2.32
CA SER A 15 -29.21 -5.43 -1.68
C SER A 15 -28.46 -4.11 -1.85
N THR A 16 -29.17 -3.06 -2.22
CA THR A 16 -28.69 -1.69 -2.35
C THR A 16 -28.21 -1.15 -1.00
N LEU A 17 -26.92 -0.81 -0.91
CA LEU A 17 -26.31 -0.16 0.26
C LEU A 17 -26.69 1.33 0.27
N SER A 18 -27.44 1.73 1.29
CA SER A 18 -27.70 3.14 1.63
C SER A 18 -26.44 3.75 2.24
N ALA A 19 -25.95 4.85 1.65
CA ALA A 19 -24.77 5.56 2.13
C ALA A 19 -25.13 6.42 3.36
N THR A 20 -24.53 6.10 4.51
CA THR A 20 -24.44 6.99 5.67
C THR A 20 -23.06 7.64 5.70
N PRO A 21 -22.93 8.90 6.17
CA PRO A 21 -21.66 9.61 6.11
C PRO A 21 -20.72 9.19 7.26
N SER A 22 -19.43 9.10 6.92
CA SER A 22 -18.28 8.80 7.78
C SER A 22 -18.17 7.33 8.25
N SER A 23 -17.97 6.41 7.31
CA SER A 23 -17.45 5.08 7.62
C SER A 23 -15.94 5.10 7.45
N ALA A 24 -15.21 4.93 8.57
CA ALA A 24 -13.81 4.53 8.50
C ALA A 24 -13.66 3.25 7.63
N ALA A 25 -12.48 3.07 7.05
CA ALA A 25 -12.14 1.93 6.22
C ALA A 25 -12.26 0.59 6.97
N THR A 26 -13.45 0.01 6.95
CA THR A 26 -13.68 -1.35 7.44
C THR A 26 -13.24 -2.34 6.37
N SER A 27 -12.19 -3.10 6.67
CA SER A 27 -11.75 -4.23 5.85
C SER A 27 -12.32 -5.54 6.41
N ARG A 28 -12.92 -6.37 5.57
CA ARG A 28 -13.33 -7.72 5.98
C ARG A 28 -12.17 -8.68 5.76
N LEU A 29 -11.61 -9.22 6.84
CA LEU A 29 -10.65 -10.31 6.77
C LEU A 29 -11.42 -11.62 6.77
N SER A 30 -11.40 -12.33 5.65
CA SER A 30 -12.00 -13.66 5.51
C SER A 30 -10.90 -14.71 5.62
N LEU A 31 -10.95 -15.52 6.67
CA LEU A 31 -10.14 -16.74 6.78
C LEU A 31 -10.89 -17.88 6.09
N LEU A 32 -10.30 -18.41 5.02
CA LEU A 32 -10.76 -19.62 4.34
C LEU A 32 -9.96 -20.79 4.90
N SER A 33 -10.65 -21.73 5.55
CA SER A 33 -10.04 -23.00 5.95
C SER A 33 -10.66 -24.15 5.16
N THR A 34 -9.83 -25.02 4.61
CA THR A 34 -10.24 -26.27 3.99
C THR A 34 -10.04 -27.41 4.98
N GLN A 35 -11.12 -28.09 5.34
CA GLN A 35 -11.08 -29.35 6.07
C GLN A 35 -11.45 -30.46 5.09
N LYS A 36 -10.63 -31.52 5.05
CA LYS A 36 -10.88 -32.70 4.20
C LYS A 36 -11.32 -33.85 5.09
N ASP A 37 -12.58 -34.25 4.97
CA ASP A 37 -13.12 -35.47 5.60
C ASP A 37 -13.51 -36.47 4.52
N GLY A 38 -12.69 -37.50 4.31
CA GLY A 38 -12.90 -38.50 3.27
C GLY A 38 -12.80 -37.92 1.85
N THR A 39 -13.86 -38.07 1.05
CA THR A 39 -13.95 -37.59 -0.34
C THR A 39 -14.48 -36.16 -0.47
N THR A 40 -14.90 -35.52 0.62
CA THR A 40 -15.45 -34.15 0.60
C THR A 40 -14.46 -33.14 1.19
N VAL A 41 -14.45 -31.93 0.61
CA VAL A 41 -13.69 -30.77 1.13
C VAL A 41 -14.70 -29.72 1.58
N ALA A 42 -14.73 -29.41 2.87
CA ALA A 42 -15.51 -28.32 3.42
C ALA A 42 -14.68 -27.05 3.45
N VAL A 43 -15.20 -25.97 2.85
CA VAL A 43 -14.62 -24.63 2.95
C VAL A 43 -15.40 -23.86 4.00
N ALA A 44 -14.80 -23.60 5.15
CA ALA A 44 -15.36 -22.70 6.14
C ALA A 44 -14.74 -21.30 5.95
N SER A 45 -15.59 -20.29 5.86
CA SER A 45 -15.17 -18.89 5.91
C SER A 45 -15.53 -18.30 7.28
N SER A 46 -14.53 -17.81 7.99
CA SER A 46 -14.75 -16.96 9.17
C SER A 46 -14.35 -15.54 8.82
N GLY A 47 -15.32 -14.63 8.81
CA GLY A 47 -15.11 -13.22 8.56
C GLY A 47 -14.90 -12.48 9.87
N ARG A 48 -13.76 -11.81 10.05
CA ARG A 48 -13.61 -10.77 11.07
C ARG A 48 -13.63 -9.42 10.41
N GLU A 49 -14.45 -8.54 10.95
CA GLU A 49 -14.40 -7.13 10.62
C GLU A 49 -13.15 -6.52 11.26
N VAL A 50 -12.23 -6.04 10.44
CA VAL A 50 -10.99 -5.40 10.87
C VAL A 50 -11.02 -3.95 10.44
N LYS A 51 -10.92 -3.05 11.42
CA LYS A 51 -10.78 -1.62 11.16
C LYS A 51 -9.30 -1.28 11.09
N LEU A 52 -8.84 -0.83 9.92
CA LEU A 52 -7.49 -0.31 9.76
C LEU A 52 -7.41 1.07 10.43
N ARG A 53 -6.52 1.23 11.42
CA ARG A 53 -6.42 2.47 12.22
C ARG A 53 -5.53 3.54 11.60
N GLY A 54 -4.58 3.15 10.76
CA GLY A 54 -3.71 4.07 10.06
C GLY A 54 -2.67 3.35 9.22
N ILE A 55 -1.90 4.12 8.45
CA ILE A 55 -0.80 3.64 7.61
C ILE A 55 0.48 4.34 8.04
N VAL A 56 1.60 3.59 8.10
CA VAL A 56 2.94 4.16 8.25
C VAL A 56 3.80 3.59 7.13
N ALA A 57 4.20 4.44 6.18
CA ALA A 57 4.95 4.07 5.01
C ALA A 57 6.32 4.75 5.00
N PHE A 58 7.39 3.96 4.97
CA PHE A 58 8.76 4.44 4.79
C PHE A 58 9.13 4.30 3.31
N TYR A 59 9.55 5.42 2.70
CA TYR A 59 10.01 5.59 1.32
C TYR A 59 9.22 4.74 0.32
N PRO A 60 7.87 4.86 0.27
CA PRO A 60 7.04 3.96 -0.53
C PRO A 60 7.25 4.19 -2.03
N SER A 61 7.32 3.10 -2.80
CA SER A 61 7.08 3.14 -4.25
C SER A 61 5.58 3.16 -4.49
N THR A 62 5.12 4.09 -5.32
CA THR A 62 3.70 4.42 -5.46
C THR A 62 3.24 4.59 -6.91
N ASP A 63 4.15 4.66 -7.88
CA ASP A 63 3.82 5.07 -9.24
C ASP A 63 4.72 4.40 -10.29
N TYR A 64 4.39 3.17 -10.68
CA TYR A 64 5.03 2.43 -11.77
C TYR A 64 4.64 2.91 -13.17
N THR A 65 3.78 3.92 -13.30
CA THR A 65 3.55 4.56 -14.61
C THR A 65 4.77 5.37 -15.06
N GLN A 66 5.59 5.81 -14.09
CA GLN A 66 6.85 6.49 -14.33
C GLN A 66 7.99 5.47 -14.43
N THR A 67 8.71 5.50 -15.55
CA THR A 67 9.91 4.68 -15.77
C THR A 67 11.00 4.99 -14.75
N ARG A 68 11.91 4.03 -14.54
CA ARG A 68 13.08 4.22 -13.68
C ARG A 68 13.87 5.47 -14.07
N ALA A 69 14.10 5.69 -15.36
CA ALA A 69 14.81 6.86 -15.87
C ALA A 69 14.13 8.18 -15.48
N GLN A 70 12.80 8.28 -15.65
CA GLN A 70 12.03 9.48 -15.26
C GLN A 70 12.10 9.73 -13.76
N ARG A 71 11.95 8.70 -12.93
CA ARG A 71 12.09 8.82 -11.47
C ARG A 71 13.51 9.25 -11.05
N ARG A 72 14.55 8.78 -11.76
CA ARG A 72 15.93 9.18 -11.47
C ARG A 72 16.19 10.66 -11.78
N GLN A 73 15.53 11.21 -12.80
CA GLN A 73 15.67 12.62 -13.20
C GLN A 73 15.15 13.59 -12.12
N THR A 74 14.26 13.15 -11.24
CA THR A 74 13.74 13.97 -10.13
C THR A 74 14.58 13.90 -8.86
N CYS A 75 15.63 13.07 -8.84
CA CYS A 75 16.47 12.85 -7.67
C CYS A 75 17.63 13.85 -7.61
N ALA A 76 17.79 14.55 -6.49
CA ALA A 76 18.86 15.53 -6.30
C ALA A 76 20.28 14.92 -6.26
N ARG A 77 20.40 13.62 -5.95
CA ARG A 77 21.67 12.89 -5.81
C ARG A 77 21.63 11.55 -6.51
N ALA A 78 21.74 11.57 -7.84
CA ALA A 78 21.75 10.36 -8.65
C ALA A 78 22.89 9.38 -8.29
N ASP A 79 24.01 9.89 -7.74
CA ASP A 79 25.15 9.11 -7.28
C ASP A 79 24.87 8.28 -6.01
N GLN A 80 23.80 8.59 -5.28
CA GLN A 80 23.40 7.92 -4.04
C GLN A 80 22.29 6.88 -4.26
N GLN A 81 21.88 6.69 -5.51
CA GLN A 81 20.82 5.75 -5.85
C GLN A 81 21.29 4.30 -5.76
N LEU A 82 20.31 3.41 -5.56
CA LEU A 82 20.56 1.98 -5.65
C LEU A 82 21.09 1.61 -7.05
N PRO A 83 22.18 0.83 -7.15
CA PRO A 83 22.72 0.39 -8.43
C PRO A 83 21.67 -0.21 -9.35
N ALA A 84 21.79 0.06 -10.65
CA ALA A 84 20.78 -0.31 -11.65
C ALA A 84 20.45 -1.82 -11.64
N ILE A 85 21.44 -2.67 -11.40
CA ILE A 85 21.27 -4.12 -11.33
C ILE A 85 20.24 -4.56 -10.28
N PHE A 86 20.21 -3.92 -9.10
CA PHE A 86 19.23 -4.26 -8.07
C PHE A 86 17.83 -3.76 -8.44
N THR A 87 17.74 -2.55 -9.00
CA THR A 87 16.45 -2.01 -9.44
C THR A 87 15.86 -2.81 -10.60
N GLN A 88 16.70 -3.30 -11.51
CA GLN A 88 16.30 -4.19 -12.60
C GLN A 88 15.83 -5.53 -12.05
N LEU A 89 16.58 -6.13 -11.11
CA LEU A 89 16.16 -7.37 -10.47
C LEU A 89 14.78 -7.25 -9.81
N PHE A 90 14.50 -6.15 -9.09
CA PHE A 90 13.19 -5.92 -8.49
C PHE A 90 12.08 -5.80 -9.53
N ASP A 91 12.31 -4.99 -10.56
CA ASP A 91 11.34 -4.75 -11.62
C ASP A 91 11.07 -6.05 -12.40
N GLU A 92 12.10 -6.81 -12.77
CA GLU A 92 11.96 -8.10 -13.47
C GLU A 92 11.28 -9.18 -12.64
N SER A 93 11.45 -9.15 -11.31
CA SER A 93 10.84 -10.11 -10.38
C SER A 93 9.37 -9.81 -10.08
N TYR A 94 8.94 -8.54 -10.15
CA TYR A 94 7.62 -8.11 -9.69
C TYR A 94 6.69 -7.64 -10.81
N LEU A 95 7.23 -7.04 -11.88
CA LEU A 95 6.46 -6.47 -12.99
C LEU A 95 6.23 -7.50 -14.09
N GLN A 96 5.57 -8.60 -13.72
CA GLN A 96 5.25 -9.70 -14.63
C GLN A 96 3.73 -9.95 -14.68
N PRO A 97 3.17 -10.30 -15.85
CA PRO A 97 3.83 -10.38 -17.16
C PRO A 97 4.10 -8.99 -17.78
N PRO A 98 4.83 -8.86 -18.90
CA PRO A 98 5.07 -7.56 -19.55
C PRO A 98 3.81 -6.79 -19.97
N SER A 99 2.67 -7.47 -20.10
CA SER A 99 1.35 -6.87 -20.34
C SER A 99 0.68 -6.34 -19.08
N LEU A 100 1.34 -6.38 -17.93
CA LEU A 100 0.82 -5.88 -16.66
C LEU A 100 0.53 -4.39 -16.79
N ASP A 101 -0.66 -3.98 -16.39
CA ASP A 101 -1.03 -2.57 -16.35
C ASP A 101 -0.27 -1.86 -15.21
N MET A 102 0.69 -1.02 -15.58
CA MET A 102 1.48 -0.24 -14.64
C MET A 102 0.64 0.78 -13.86
N ALA A 103 -0.55 1.15 -14.35
CA ALA A 103 -1.48 2.04 -13.65
C ALA A 103 -2.44 1.29 -12.71
N ASN A 104 -2.33 -0.04 -12.62
CA ASN A 104 -3.16 -0.82 -11.70
C ASN A 104 -3.00 -0.27 -10.27
N PRO A 105 -4.09 0.08 -9.57
CA PRO A 105 -4.03 0.75 -8.26
C PRO A 105 -3.38 -0.09 -7.15
N PHE A 106 -3.30 -1.41 -7.32
CA PHE A 106 -2.61 -2.30 -6.38
C PHE A 106 -1.09 -2.36 -6.62
N LEU A 107 -0.63 -1.94 -7.80
CA LEU A 107 0.78 -1.77 -8.15
C LEU A 107 1.23 -0.33 -7.92
N SER A 108 0.40 0.63 -8.36
CA SER A 108 0.68 2.07 -8.35
C SER A 108 -0.37 2.83 -7.55
N PRO A 109 -0.36 2.73 -6.21
CA PRO A 109 -1.36 3.39 -5.36
C PRO A 109 -1.36 4.92 -5.48
N GLY A 110 -0.24 5.53 -5.90
CA GLY A 110 -0.08 6.96 -6.18
C GLY A 110 -0.98 7.47 -7.31
N VAL A 111 -1.40 6.61 -8.23
CA VAL A 111 -2.32 6.93 -9.34
C VAL A 111 -3.68 6.25 -9.19
N ALA A 112 -3.96 5.66 -8.03
CA ALA A 112 -5.24 4.99 -7.80
C ALA A 112 -6.43 5.97 -7.95
N PRO A 113 -7.61 5.47 -8.39
CA PRO A 113 -8.82 6.27 -8.43
C PRO A 113 -9.18 6.84 -7.06
N SER A 114 -9.74 8.05 -7.02
CA SER A 114 -10.03 8.77 -5.77
C SER A 114 -10.91 7.99 -4.80
N HIS A 115 -11.86 7.18 -5.27
CA HIS A 115 -12.69 6.36 -4.39
C HIS A 115 -11.89 5.30 -3.61
N MET A 116 -10.81 4.76 -4.19
CA MET A 116 -9.93 3.82 -3.50
C MET A 116 -9.05 4.53 -2.47
N LEU A 117 -8.55 5.72 -2.82
CA LEU A 117 -7.80 6.53 -1.87
C LEU A 117 -8.68 6.96 -0.70
N ALA A 118 -9.93 7.37 -0.95
CA ALA A 118 -10.90 7.69 0.08
C ALA A 118 -11.11 6.53 1.05
N ALA A 119 -11.11 5.28 0.54
CA ALA A 119 -11.25 4.06 1.32
C ALA A 119 -10.02 3.67 2.16
N LEU A 120 -8.89 4.39 2.09
CA LEU A 120 -7.78 4.19 3.02
C LEU A 120 -8.12 4.75 4.41
N PRO A 121 -7.41 4.35 5.47
CA PRO A 121 -7.53 4.99 6.79
C PRO A 121 -7.34 6.52 6.73
N ASP A 122 -7.96 7.24 7.66
CA ASP A 122 -7.88 8.71 7.72
C ASP A 122 -6.50 9.22 8.14
N ASP A 123 -5.73 8.37 8.82
CA ASP A 123 -4.40 8.66 9.35
C ASP A 123 -3.31 7.95 8.54
N VAL A 124 -2.43 8.74 7.93
CA VAL A 124 -1.31 8.24 7.13
C VAL A 124 -0.02 8.94 7.53
N VAL A 125 1.05 8.19 7.75
CA VAL A 125 2.41 8.70 7.94
C VAL A 125 3.23 8.30 6.73
N ILE A 126 3.88 9.27 6.09
CA ILE A 126 4.83 9.03 5.00
C ILE A 126 6.18 9.60 5.41
N VAL A 127 7.18 8.72 5.48
CA VAL A 127 8.58 9.08 5.72
C VAL A 127 9.34 8.91 4.42
N ALA A 128 9.72 10.00 3.75
CA ALA A 128 10.49 9.99 2.51
C ALA A 128 11.97 10.32 2.76
N CYS A 129 12.80 10.07 1.76
CA CYS A 129 14.23 10.35 1.78
C CYS A 129 14.56 11.42 0.75
N GLU A 130 15.34 12.44 1.11
CA GLU A 130 15.66 13.55 0.21
C GLU A 130 16.41 13.10 -1.05
N TRP A 131 17.30 12.10 -0.94
CA TRP A 131 18.13 11.63 -2.04
C TRP A 131 17.55 10.38 -2.73
N ASP A 132 16.25 10.19 -2.65
CA ASP A 132 15.57 9.03 -3.22
C ASP A 132 14.82 9.39 -4.51
N MET A 133 14.91 8.49 -5.49
CA MET A 133 14.14 8.58 -6.73
C MET A 133 12.63 8.44 -6.52
N LEU A 134 12.20 7.93 -5.35
CA LEU A 134 10.79 7.79 -4.99
C LEU A 134 10.22 9.05 -4.28
N LEU A 135 11.03 10.07 -4.01
CA LEU A 135 10.58 11.26 -3.28
C LEU A 135 9.42 11.97 -4.00
N ALA A 136 9.58 12.26 -5.29
CA ALA A 136 8.60 13.02 -6.05
C ALA A 136 7.23 12.31 -6.16
N GLU A 137 7.22 10.97 -6.24
CA GLU A 137 5.97 10.20 -6.25
C GLU A 137 5.32 10.13 -4.86
N ALA A 138 6.12 10.03 -3.79
CA ALA A 138 5.62 10.10 -2.42
C ALA A 138 4.99 11.47 -2.10
N GLU A 139 5.57 12.57 -2.60
CA GLU A 139 5.00 13.92 -2.49
C GLU A 139 3.68 14.05 -3.23
N ARG A 140 3.58 13.51 -4.45
CA ARG A 140 2.30 13.46 -5.18
C ARG A 140 1.25 12.69 -4.41
N LEU A 141 1.56 11.51 -3.89
CA LEU A 141 0.61 10.74 -3.08
C LEU A 141 0.20 11.49 -1.80
N ARG A 142 1.15 12.13 -1.09
CA ARG A 142 0.87 12.99 0.06
C ARG A 142 -0.17 14.05 -0.30
N ASP A 143 0.06 14.79 -1.39
CA ASP A 143 -0.79 15.90 -1.80
C ASP A 143 -2.19 15.41 -2.17
N ARG A 144 -2.30 14.27 -2.87
CA ARG A 144 -3.59 13.65 -3.16
C ARG A 144 -4.34 13.25 -1.89
N LEU A 145 -3.67 12.57 -0.95
CA LEU A 145 -4.30 12.13 0.30
C LEU A 145 -4.74 13.32 1.17
N ALA A 146 -3.91 14.36 1.28
CA ALA A 146 -4.21 15.52 2.12
C ALA A 146 -5.20 16.47 1.46
N ALA A 147 -4.92 16.93 0.25
CA ALA A 147 -5.67 18.00 -0.42
C ALA A 147 -6.93 17.48 -1.12
N GLU A 148 -6.88 16.33 -1.78
CA GLU A 148 -8.04 15.79 -2.49
C GLU A 148 -8.95 15.01 -1.55
N MET A 149 -8.39 14.17 -0.66
CA MET A 149 -9.15 13.24 0.19
C MET A 149 -9.38 13.74 1.62
N GLY A 150 -8.78 14.86 2.04
CA GLY A 150 -8.95 15.42 3.38
C GLY A 150 -8.37 14.56 4.52
N LYS A 151 -7.42 13.66 4.21
CA LYS A 151 -6.81 12.77 5.20
C LYS A 151 -5.76 13.50 6.03
N ARG A 152 -5.54 13.03 7.26
CA ARG A 152 -4.43 13.48 8.10
C ARG A 152 -3.15 12.79 7.64
N VAL A 153 -2.34 13.52 6.89
CA VAL A 153 -1.03 13.03 6.43
C VAL A 153 0.10 13.65 7.26
N VAL A 154 0.79 12.83 8.04
CA VAL A 154 2.06 13.21 8.68
C VAL A 154 3.18 12.98 7.69
N TRP A 155 3.80 14.07 7.25
CA TRP A 155 4.89 14.05 6.27
C TRP A 155 6.24 14.27 6.94
N ARG A 156 7.22 13.43 6.60
CA ARG A 156 8.61 13.59 7.04
C ARG A 156 9.55 13.29 5.86
N CYS A 157 10.15 14.30 5.27
CA CYS A 157 11.28 14.11 4.34
C CYS A 157 12.58 14.17 5.16
N VAL A 158 13.33 13.07 5.20
CA VAL A 158 14.60 12.98 5.92
C VAL A 158 15.70 13.61 5.06
N PRO A 159 16.37 14.68 5.53
CA PRO A 159 17.37 15.38 4.76
C PRO A 159 18.66 14.55 4.64
N GLY A 160 19.30 14.62 3.48
CA GLY A 160 20.65 14.12 3.28
C GLY A 160 20.81 12.59 3.24
N VAL A 161 19.73 11.83 3.00
CA VAL A 161 19.78 10.36 3.06
C VAL A 161 19.23 9.69 1.79
N PRO A 162 19.83 8.56 1.36
CA PRO A 162 19.33 7.76 0.25
C PRO A 162 18.16 6.85 0.66
N HIS A 163 17.59 6.14 -0.32
CA HIS A 163 16.64 5.06 -0.08
C HIS A 163 17.22 4.01 0.87
N GLY A 164 16.43 3.55 1.86
CA GLY A 164 16.86 2.49 2.79
C GLY A 164 18.05 2.85 3.68
N TRP A 165 18.33 4.14 3.91
CA TRP A 165 19.42 4.63 4.76
C TRP A 165 19.45 4.04 6.17
N ASP A 166 18.30 3.58 6.68
CA ASP A 166 18.12 2.97 7.98
C ASP A 166 18.37 1.45 7.98
N LYS A 167 18.64 0.82 6.83
CA LYS A 167 18.79 -0.64 6.66
C LYS A 167 20.22 -1.16 6.68
N ALA A 168 21.20 -0.29 6.92
CA ALA A 168 22.58 -0.67 7.15
C ALA A 168 22.96 -0.48 8.62
N PRO A 169 22.47 -1.33 9.55
CA PRO A 169 22.85 -1.24 10.95
C PRO A 169 24.35 -1.55 11.05
N ASN A 170 25.15 -0.51 11.27
CA ASN A 170 26.54 -0.70 11.63
C ASN A 170 26.57 -1.07 13.14
N PRO A 171 27.09 -2.25 13.51
CA PRO A 171 27.07 -2.73 14.89
C PRO A 171 27.87 -1.85 15.86
N LEU A 172 28.74 -0.99 15.34
CA LEU A 172 29.57 -0.06 16.13
C LEU A 172 29.00 1.36 16.17
N ARG A 173 28.14 1.74 15.22
CA ARG A 173 27.60 3.09 15.13
C ARG A 173 26.19 3.09 14.56
N GLU A 174 25.24 3.53 15.36
CA GLU A 174 23.89 3.77 14.87
C GLU A 174 23.91 4.82 13.75
N THR A 175 23.13 4.59 12.69
CA THR A 175 22.96 5.60 11.65
C THR A 175 22.31 6.84 12.28
N PRO A 176 22.95 8.02 12.19
CA PRO A 176 22.44 9.23 12.83
C PRO A 176 20.99 9.52 12.47
N GLY A 177 20.16 9.87 13.45
CA GLY A 177 18.77 10.26 13.25
C GLY A 177 17.77 9.11 13.06
N VAL A 178 18.19 7.86 12.82
CA VAL A 178 17.27 6.70 12.65
C VAL A 178 16.28 6.62 13.80
N ARG A 179 16.79 6.57 15.03
CA ARG A 179 15.96 6.44 16.22
C ARG A 179 14.87 7.51 16.33
N GLU A 180 15.17 8.76 15.93
CA GLU A 180 14.21 9.86 16.01
C GLU A 180 13.02 9.63 15.07
N HIS A 181 13.27 9.24 13.82
CA HIS A 181 12.23 9.02 12.83
C HIS A 181 11.34 7.82 13.20
N TYR A 182 11.93 6.76 13.75
CA TYR A 182 11.17 5.62 14.27
C TYR A 182 10.34 5.97 15.51
N LEU A 183 10.90 6.74 16.46
CA LEU A 183 10.14 7.17 17.64
C LEU A 183 8.97 8.08 17.27
N MET A 184 9.12 8.95 16.27
CA MET A 184 8.01 9.73 15.73
C MET A 184 6.92 8.82 15.15
N ALA A 185 7.29 7.84 14.33
CA ALA A 185 6.34 6.87 13.78
C ALA A 185 5.64 6.05 14.87
N CYS A 186 6.36 5.62 15.91
CA CYS A 186 5.78 4.93 17.07
C CYS A 186 4.82 5.83 17.87
N GLY A 187 5.11 7.13 17.97
CA GLY A 187 4.21 8.11 18.57
C GLY A 187 2.89 8.20 17.82
N GLU A 188 2.95 8.27 16.48
CA GLU A 188 1.77 8.27 15.62
C GLU A 188 0.98 6.96 15.71
N LEU A 189 1.64 5.81 15.71
CA LEU A 189 0.99 4.51 15.92
C LEU A 189 0.26 4.45 17.27
N ARG A 190 0.87 4.96 18.34
CA ARG A 190 0.24 5.01 19.66
C ARG A 190 -1.02 5.87 19.64
N ARG A 191 -1.00 7.02 18.96
CA ARG A 191 -2.18 7.88 18.79
C ARG A 191 -3.27 7.20 17.97
N MET A 192 -2.91 6.50 16.89
CA MET A 192 -3.87 5.77 16.05
C MET A 192 -4.54 4.61 16.80
N LEU A 193 -3.86 4.00 17.76
CA LEU A 193 -4.34 2.84 18.52
C LEU A 193 -5.01 3.19 19.86
N ALA A 194 -4.87 4.43 20.32
CA ALA A 194 -5.66 4.96 21.43
C ALA A 194 -7.15 5.06 21.04
#